data_AF-A0A518LNY1-F1
#
_entry.id   AF-A0A518LNY1-F1
#
_cell.length_a   1.000
_cell.length_b   1.000
_cell.length_c   1.000
_cell.angle_alpha   90.00
_cell.angle_beta   90.00
_cell.angle_gamma   90.00
#
_symmetry.space_group_name_H-M   'P 1'
#
loop_
_entity.id
_entity.type
_entity.pdbx_description
1 polymer ?
#
loop_
_entity_poly.entity_id
_entity_poly.type
_entity_poly.pdbx_seq_one_letter_code
_entity_poly.pdbx_strand_id
1 'polypeptide(L)'
;MSLQPLSMVLLIDVPTGKPGHPLDGDVVWIGHASIAEKICTGIRRDPRLTTALREGMTIECRDGDGLGSTDPASLRKYMKKIRDRLDASAPDPSKLDYGDRLIYFASATAERVEVLDRQTAENQSAIETSKQIQEPPDARHSPDFRSVNWFGNVFNFTPTQAACIKILWEAWENKTPAVGEATLLESAGVGARSRLVDIFRNHAAWNTIVVSGGTKGAYRLQPPTS
;
A
#
# COMPACT_ATOMS: atom_id res chain seq x y z
N MET A 1 -23.60 -10.81 -16.29
CA MET A 1 -24.66 -10.02 -15.62
C MET A 1 -23.97 -9.06 -14.67
N SER A 2 -23.97 -7.77 -14.98
CA SER A 2 -23.34 -6.72 -14.16
C SER A 2 -24.32 -6.31 -13.07
N LEU A 3 -23.98 -6.55 -11.81
CA LEU A 3 -24.76 -6.09 -10.66
C LEU A 3 -24.63 -4.57 -10.58
N GLN A 4 -25.74 -3.84 -10.74
CA GLN A 4 -25.78 -2.40 -10.47
C GLN A 4 -25.60 -2.18 -8.96
N PRO A 5 -24.78 -1.20 -8.52
CA PRO A 5 -24.61 -0.92 -7.10
C PRO A 5 -25.91 -0.39 -6.49
N LEU A 6 -26.32 -0.97 -5.36
CA LEU A 6 -27.46 -0.52 -4.57
C LEU A 6 -27.23 0.92 -4.08
N SER A 7 -28.22 1.78 -4.30
CA SER A 7 -28.22 3.17 -3.85
C SER A 7 -28.45 3.23 -2.34
N MET A 8 -27.37 3.21 -1.55
CA MET A 8 -27.46 3.41 -0.10
C MET A 8 -27.67 4.89 0.23
N VAL A 9 -28.73 5.20 0.98
CA VAL A 9 -29.10 6.55 1.40
C VAL A 9 -28.92 6.67 2.91
N LEU A 10 -28.19 7.71 3.35
CA LEU A 10 -28.08 8.05 4.77
C LEU A 10 -29.15 9.10 5.11
N LEU A 11 -30.02 8.79 6.06
CA LEU A 11 -30.98 9.73 6.65
C LEU A 11 -30.45 10.12 8.02
N ILE A 12 -30.28 11.42 8.25
CA ILE A 12 -29.92 11.96 9.56
C ILE A 12 -31.15 12.71 10.08
N ASP A 13 -31.78 12.18 11.13
CA ASP A 13 -32.86 12.86 11.83
C ASP A 13 -32.25 13.82 12.87
N VAL A 14 -32.56 15.11 12.73
CA VAL A 14 -32.07 16.15 13.63
C VAL A 14 -33.22 16.55 14.56
N PRO A 15 -33.15 16.25 15.86
CA PRO A 15 -34.20 16.63 16.79
C PRO A 15 -34.25 18.15 16.93
N THR A 16 -35.26 18.77 16.33
CA THR A 16 -35.56 20.19 16.53
C THR A 16 -36.25 20.32 17.89
N GLY A 17 -35.45 20.60 18.92
CA GLY A 17 -35.92 20.67 20.31
C GLY A 17 -37.05 21.68 20.53
N LYS A 18 -38.30 21.22 20.44
CA LYS A 18 -39.45 21.79 21.14
C LYS A 18 -40.23 20.66 21.81
N PRO A 19 -40.23 20.55 23.14
CA PRO A 19 -41.01 19.54 23.84
C PRO A 19 -42.51 19.81 23.62
N GLY A 20 -43.21 18.86 22.97
CA GLY A 20 -44.67 18.89 22.82
C GLY A 20 -45.22 18.97 21.38
N HIS A 21 -44.37 18.99 20.35
CA HIS A 21 -44.80 18.89 18.94
C HIS A 21 -44.49 17.50 18.37
N PRO A 22 -45.40 16.85 17.62
CA PRO A 22 -45.06 15.65 16.86
C PRO A 22 -43.92 15.98 15.88
N LEU A 23 -42.94 15.07 15.82
CA LEU A 23 -41.66 15.20 15.13
C LEU A 23 -41.85 15.59 13.66
N ASP A 24 -41.69 16.86 13.35
CA ASP A 24 -41.50 17.38 12.00
C ASP A 24 -39.99 17.66 11.89
N GLY A 25 -39.21 16.59 11.70
CA GLY A 25 -37.76 16.62 11.62
C GLY A 25 -37.30 16.94 10.20
N ASP A 26 -36.33 17.84 10.05
CA ASP A 26 -35.68 18.07 8.76
C ASP A 26 -34.80 16.86 8.42
N VAL A 27 -35.23 16.11 7.40
CA VAL A 27 -34.51 14.95 6.90
C VAL A 27 -33.46 15.41 5.88
N VAL A 28 -32.18 15.28 6.21
CA VAL A 28 -31.09 15.54 5.26
C VAL A 28 -30.77 14.27 4.48
N TRP A 29 -30.90 14.35 3.16
CA TRP A 29 -30.67 13.25 2.22
C TRP A 29 -29.23 13.25 1.69
N ILE A 30 -28.51 12.13 1.83
CA ILE A 30 -27.21 11.93 1.17
C ILE A 30 -27.33 10.77 0.18
N GLY A 31 -27.41 11.11 -1.11
CA GLY A 31 -27.86 10.19 -2.17
C GLY A 31 -26.81 9.31 -2.84
N HIS A 32 -25.63 9.10 -2.27
CA HIS A 32 -24.62 8.24 -2.92
C HIS A 32 -23.94 7.29 -1.92
N ALA A 33 -24.03 5.99 -2.20
CA ALA A 33 -23.57 4.92 -1.30
C ALA A 33 -22.10 5.06 -0.87
N SER A 34 -21.23 5.40 -1.83
CA SER A 34 -19.81 5.63 -1.54
C SER A 34 -19.57 6.83 -0.63
N ILE A 35 -20.44 7.86 -0.70
CA ILE A 35 -20.36 9.03 0.16
C ILE A 35 -20.91 8.71 1.55
N ALA A 36 -22.02 7.97 1.64
CA ALA A 36 -22.60 7.52 2.91
C ALA A 36 -21.62 6.66 3.71
N GLU A 37 -20.94 5.70 3.09
CA GLU A 37 -19.96 4.84 3.75
C GLU A 37 -18.73 5.63 4.24
N LYS A 38 -18.25 6.57 3.43
CA LYS A 38 -17.12 7.46 3.77
C LYS A 38 -17.49 8.41 4.92
N ILE A 39 -18.70 8.97 4.92
CA ILE A 39 -19.22 9.81 6.01
C ILE A 39 -19.38 9.00 7.29
N CYS A 40 -19.98 7.81 7.23
CA CYS A 40 -20.10 6.91 8.39
C CYS A 40 -18.73 6.53 8.97
N THR A 41 -17.75 6.25 8.10
CA THR A 41 -16.38 5.92 8.52
C THR A 41 -15.67 7.13 9.15
N GLY A 42 -15.88 8.32 8.59
CA GLY A 42 -15.38 9.58 9.15
C GLY A 42 -15.98 9.90 10.52
N ILE A 43 -17.31 9.77 10.66
CA ILE A 43 -18.03 9.98 11.92
C ILE A 43 -17.53 9.02 13.02
N ARG A 44 -17.30 7.74 12.70
CA ARG A 44 -16.76 6.75 13.65
C ARG A 44 -15.33 7.04 14.11
N ARG A 45 -14.55 7.79 13.33
CA ARG A 45 -13.17 8.17 13.65
C ARG A 45 -13.09 9.47 14.44
N ASP A 46 -14.15 10.28 14.49
CA ASP A 46 -14.20 11.51 15.28
C ASP A 46 -14.95 11.30 16.62
N PRO A 47 -14.26 11.38 17.77
CA PRO A 47 -14.86 11.16 19.09
C PRO A 47 -16.01 12.13 19.41
N ARG A 48 -16.00 13.34 18.84
CA ARG A 48 -17.02 14.37 19.12
C ARG A 48 -18.35 14.03 18.46
N LEU A 49 -18.30 13.57 17.21
CA LEU A 49 -19.49 13.13 16.46
C LEU A 49 -20.04 11.80 17.00
N THR A 50 -19.14 10.94 17.48
CA THR A 50 -19.52 9.68 18.14
C THR A 50 -20.28 9.93 19.46
N THR A 51 -19.98 11.03 20.15
CA THR A 51 -20.68 11.44 21.38
C THR A 51 -22.08 11.97 21.06
N ALA A 52 -22.24 12.79 20.01
CA ALA A 52 -23.54 13.27 19.56
C ALA A 52 -24.50 12.13 19.13
N LEU A 53 -23.96 11.05 18.53
CA LEU A 53 -24.74 9.83 18.24
C LEU A 53 -25.27 9.13 19.49
N ARG A 54 -24.54 9.17 20.61
CA ARG A 54 -24.98 8.58 21.89
C ARG A 54 -26.07 9.39 22.57
N GLU A 55 -26.22 10.67 22.26
CA GLU A 55 -27.18 11.58 22.89
C GLU A 55 -28.55 11.64 22.18
N GLY A 56 -28.84 10.69 21.28
CA GLY A 56 -30.18 10.50 20.71
C GLY A 56 -30.31 10.73 19.20
N MET A 57 -29.19 10.80 18.47
CA MET A 57 -29.21 10.86 17.01
C MET A 57 -29.40 9.44 16.45
N THR A 58 -30.54 9.17 15.83
CA THR A 58 -30.82 7.86 15.20
C THR A 58 -30.50 7.95 13.71
N ILE A 59 -29.59 7.09 13.24
CA ILE A 59 -29.32 6.92 11.80
C ILE A 59 -30.11 5.69 11.35
N GLU A 60 -31.22 5.90 10.64
CA GLU A 60 -31.94 4.81 9.98
C GLU A 60 -31.55 4.73 8.50
N CYS A 61 -31.05 3.56 8.08
CA CYS A 61 -30.97 3.23 6.66
C CYS A 61 -32.31 2.62 6.25
N ARG A 62 -33.05 3.29 5.36
CA ARG A 62 -34.27 2.72 4.75
C ARG A 62 -34.06 2.49 3.28
N ASP A 63 -34.37 1.28 2.83
CA ASP A 63 -34.59 0.96 1.42
C ASP A 63 -35.97 1.53 1.03
N GLY A 64 -35.98 2.69 0.37
CA GLY A 64 -37.20 3.44 0.11
C GLY A 64 -37.75 3.28 -1.30
N ASP A 65 -38.71 2.38 -1.50
CA ASP A 65 -39.52 2.24 -2.73
C ASP A 65 -40.71 3.22 -2.79
N GLY A 66 -40.76 4.24 -1.95
CA GLY A 66 -41.87 5.20 -1.99
C GLY A 66 -41.64 6.44 -1.16
N LEU A 67 -41.35 7.55 -1.84
CA LEU A 67 -41.69 8.92 -1.44
C LEU A 67 -41.36 9.87 -2.62
N GLY A 68 -42.11 10.97 -2.68
CA GLY A 68 -42.31 11.81 -3.86
C GLY A 68 -41.03 12.20 -4.60
N SER A 69 -41.11 12.09 -5.93
CA SER A 69 -40.11 12.58 -6.88
C SER A 69 -39.75 14.05 -6.60
N THR A 70 -38.70 14.27 -5.82
CA THR A 70 -37.85 15.45 -6.02
C THR A 70 -37.10 15.20 -7.31
N ASP A 71 -37.64 15.74 -8.40
CA ASP A 71 -36.97 15.79 -9.68
C ASP A 71 -35.48 16.17 -9.47
N PRO A 72 -34.52 15.42 -10.06
CA PRO A 72 -33.10 15.68 -9.91
C PRO A 72 -32.70 17.12 -10.23
N ALA A 73 -33.44 17.84 -11.08
CA ALA A 73 -33.17 19.25 -11.35
C ALA A 73 -33.53 20.17 -10.17
N SER A 74 -34.60 19.86 -9.42
CA SER A 74 -34.98 20.57 -8.20
C SER A 74 -33.94 20.40 -7.09
N LEU A 75 -33.41 19.19 -6.91
CA LEU A 75 -32.32 18.93 -5.96
C LEU A 75 -31.03 19.64 -6.38
N ARG A 76 -30.67 19.61 -7.67
CA ARG A 76 -29.52 20.38 -8.20
C ARG A 76 -29.68 21.87 -7.98
N LYS A 77 -30.90 22.41 -8.15
CA LYS A 77 -31.20 23.84 -7.93
C LYS A 77 -31.08 24.23 -6.46
N TYR A 78 -31.55 23.36 -5.56
CA TYR A 78 -31.41 23.55 -4.11
C TYR A 78 -29.94 23.47 -3.65
N MET A 79 -29.21 22.43 -4.08
CA MET A 79 -27.78 22.27 -3.79
C MET A 79 -26.95 23.43 -4.33
N LYS A 80 -27.26 23.92 -5.55
CA LYS A 80 -26.62 25.10 -6.11
C LYS A 80 -26.92 26.36 -5.29
N LYS A 81 -28.16 26.56 -4.83
CA LYS A 81 -28.53 27.69 -3.98
C LYS A 81 -27.78 27.68 -2.64
N ILE A 82 -27.54 26.50 -2.06
CA ILE A 82 -26.73 26.37 -0.84
C ILE A 82 -25.26 26.69 -1.14
N ARG A 83 -24.69 26.13 -2.21
CA ARG A 83 -23.31 26.42 -2.64
C ARG A 83 -23.09 27.91 -2.90
N ASP A 84 -23.99 28.55 -3.64
CA ASP A 84 -23.92 29.99 -3.94
C ASP A 84 -24.01 30.85 -2.66
N ARG A 85 -24.71 30.37 -1.61
CA ARG A 85 -24.73 31.03 -0.29
C ARG A 85 -23.45 30.79 0.53
N LEU A 86 -22.75 29.68 0.31
CA LEU A 86 -21.49 29.34 0.98
C LEU A 86 -20.27 30.03 0.35
N ASP A 87 -20.27 30.20 -0.99
CA ASP A 87 -19.19 30.88 -1.73
C ASP A 87 -19.24 32.41 -1.57
N ALA A 88 -20.38 32.96 -1.17
CA ALA A 88 -20.52 34.37 -0.80
C ALA A 88 -19.83 34.63 0.56
N SER A 89 -18.50 34.77 0.56
CA SER A 89 -17.65 35.05 1.73
C SER A 89 -17.84 34.03 2.86
N ALA A 90 -17.02 32.98 2.87
CA ALA A 90 -16.86 31.96 3.93
C ALA A 90 -17.61 32.35 5.23
N PRO A 91 -18.90 31.97 5.34
CA PRO A 91 -19.72 32.49 6.42
C PRO A 91 -19.10 32.04 7.73
N ASP A 92 -18.95 32.99 8.66
CA ASP A 92 -18.53 32.69 10.02
C ASP A 92 -19.40 31.53 10.53
N PRO A 93 -18.82 30.35 10.79
CA PRO A 93 -19.59 29.16 11.09
C PRO A 93 -20.40 29.34 12.37
N SER A 94 -20.14 30.34 13.21
CA SER A 94 -20.96 30.67 14.38
C SER A 94 -22.32 31.29 14.05
N LYS A 95 -22.53 31.79 12.81
CA LYS A 95 -23.75 32.48 12.37
C LYS A 95 -24.67 31.64 11.48
N LEU A 96 -24.23 30.45 11.10
CA LEU A 96 -25.04 29.49 10.35
C LEU A 96 -25.99 28.77 11.31
N ASP A 97 -27.20 28.49 10.84
CA ASP A 97 -28.08 27.57 11.57
C ASP A 97 -27.48 26.15 11.55
N TYR A 98 -27.99 25.30 12.43
CA TYR A 98 -27.43 23.95 12.64
C TYR A 98 -27.48 23.08 11.36
N GLY A 99 -28.49 23.25 10.51
CA GLY A 99 -28.62 22.53 9.25
C GLY A 99 -27.58 22.99 8.22
N ASP A 100 -27.42 24.30 8.07
CA ASP A 100 -26.42 24.90 7.17
C ASP A 100 -24.99 24.56 7.62
N ARG A 101 -24.73 24.47 8.94
CA ARG A 101 -23.43 24.00 9.48
C ARG A 101 -23.13 22.56 9.09
N LEU A 102 -24.11 21.66 9.22
CA LEU A 102 -23.94 20.25 8.86
C LEU A 102 -23.64 20.08 7.37
N ILE A 103 -24.36 20.81 6.51
CA ILE A 103 -24.13 20.77 5.07
C ILE A 103 -22.74 21.31 4.72
N TYR A 104 -22.32 22.41 5.35
CA TYR A 104 -20.98 22.98 5.17
C TYR A 104 -19.85 22.02 5.61
N PHE A 105 -19.99 21.37 6.77
CA PHE A 105 -19.02 20.37 7.22
C PHE A 105 -19.01 19.12 6.34
N ALA A 106 -20.17 18.68 5.86
CA ALA A 106 -20.28 17.55 4.94
C ALA A 106 -19.65 17.87 3.57
N SER A 107 -19.83 19.08 3.03
CA SER A 107 -19.20 19.49 1.78
C SER A 107 -17.68 19.66 1.93
N ALA A 108 -17.23 20.28 3.04
CA ALA A 108 -15.81 20.47 3.31
C ALA A 108 -15.08 19.14 3.59
N THR A 109 -15.76 18.13 4.14
CA THR A 109 -15.20 16.79 4.31
C THR A 109 -15.17 16.01 3.00
N ALA A 110 -16.19 16.15 2.13
CA ALA A 110 -16.19 15.54 0.80
C ALA A 110 -14.99 16.01 -0.06
N GLU A 111 -14.73 17.33 -0.10
CA GLU A 111 -13.59 17.88 -0.85
C GLU A 111 -12.24 17.36 -0.33
N ARG A 112 -12.08 17.25 1.01
CA ARG A 112 -10.86 16.72 1.62
C ARG A 112 -10.63 15.24 1.30
N VAL A 113 -11.70 14.45 1.20
CA VAL A 113 -11.60 13.03 0.86
C VAL A 113 -11.22 12.84 -0.60
N GLU A 114 -11.74 13.65 -1.53
CA GLU A 114 -11.35 13.58 -2.95
C GLU A 114 -9.87 13.92 -3.17
N VAL A 115 -9.33 14.89 -2.43
CA VAL A 115 -7.91 15.26 -2.51
C VAL A 115 -7.01 14.14 -1.99
N LEU A 116 -7.39 13.48 -0.89
CA LEU A 116 -6.64 12.36 -0.32
C LEU A 116 -6.67 11.11 -1.22
N ASP A 117 -7.82 10.81 -1.85
CA ASP A 117 -7.94 9.69 -2.79
C ASP A 117 -7.04 9.92 -4.03
N ARG A 118 -6.97 11.16 -4.53
CA ARG A 118 -6.08 11.52 -5.66
C ARG A 118 -4.61 11.34 -5.32
N GLN A 119 -4.17 11.83 -4.15
CA GLN A 119 -2.78 11.64 -3.69
C GLN A 119 -2.43 10.18 -3.46
N THR A 120 -3.39 9.38 -2.98
CA THR A 120 -3.18 7.95 -2.74
C THR A 120 -3.04 7.19 -4.06
N ALA A 121 -3.83 7.52 -5.08
CA ALA A 121 -3.72 6.94 -6.41
C ALA A 121 -2.41 7.32 -7.12
N GLU A 122 -1.97 8.57 -7.00
CA GLU A 122 -0.69 9.03 -7.55
C GLU A 122 0.50 8.35 -6.87
N ASN A 123 0.46 8.21 -5.53
CA ASN A 123 1.50 7.51 -4.78
C ASN A 123 1.52 6.00 -5.06
N GLN A 124 0.35 5.35 -5.21
CA GLN A 124 0.28 3.94 -5.59
C GLN A 124 0.82 3.71 -7.00
N SER A 125 0.48 4.57 -7.97
CA SER A 125 1.02 4.52 -9.33
C SER A 125 2.54 4.69 -9.39
N ALA A 126 3.10 5.61 -8.57
CA ALA A 126 4.54 5.79 -8.47
C ALA A 126 5.25 4.56 -7.87
N ILE A 127 4.64 3.92 -6.87
CA ILE A 127 5.16 2.70 -6.25
C ILE A 127 5.09 1.52 -7.24
N GLU A 128 4.01 1.39 -8.00
CA GLU A 128 3.80 0.30 -8.95
C GLU A 128 4.74 0.43 -10.17
N THR A 129 4.96 1.66 -10.65
CA THR A 129 5.93 1.95 -11.72
C THR A 129 7.37 1.65 -11.29
N SER A 130 7.70 1.84 -10.00
CA SER A 130 9.03 1.48 -9.46
C SER A 130 9.23 -0.03 -9.26
N LYS A 131 8.16 -0.83 -9.30
CA LYS A 131 8.19 -2.27 -9.00
C LYS A 131 8.27 -3.15 -10.26
N GLN A 132 8.00 -2.61 -11.45
CA GLN A 132 7.90 -3.38 -12.70
C GLN A 132 9.19 -3.50 -13.53
N ILE A 133 10.32 -2.97 -13.08
CA ILE A 133 11.61 -3.10 -13.79
C ILE A 133 12.63 -3.33 -12.68
N GLN A 134 13.09 -4.54 -12.39
CA GLN A 134 13.99 -5.34 -13.21
C GLN A 134 13.91 -6.78 -12.70
N GLU A 135 13.73 -7.76 -13.60
CA GLU A 135 14.11 -9.14 -13.26
C GLU A 135 15.57 -9.13 -12.80
N PRO A 136 15.90 -9.84 -11.70
CA PRO A 136 17.26 -9.81 -11.16
C PRO A 136 18.22 -10.20 -12.30
N PRO A 137 19.20 -9.35 -12.63
CA PRO A 137 20.03 -9.55 -13.81
C PRO A 137 20.76 -10.88 -13.70
N ASP A 138 20.89 -11.60 -14.82
CA ASP A 138 21.55 -12.90 -14.85
C ASP A 138 22.93 -12.87 -14.19
N ALA A 139 23.34 -14.02 -13.64
CA ALA A 139 24.67 -14.18 -13.07
C ALA A 139 25.75 -14.02 -14.16
N ARG A 140 26.69 -13.09 -13.96
CA ARG A 140 27.78 -12.76 -14.90
C ARG A 140 29.10 -12.61 -14.16
N HIS A 141 30.22 -12.83 -14.84
CA HIS A 141 31.55 -12.67 -14.27
C HIS A 141 32.54 -12.05 -15.27
N SER A 142 33.64 -11.49 -14.76
CA SER A 142 34.79 -11.10 -15.57
C SER A 142 35.56 -12.33 -16.06
N PRO A 143 36.35 -12.23 -17.15
CA PRO A 143 37.12 -13.36 -17.67
C PRO A 143 38.09 -14.00 -16.66
N ASP A 144 38.57 -13.22 -15.70
CA ASP A 144 39.47 -13.63 -14.62
C ASP A 144 38.75 -13.93 -13.28
N PHE A 145 37.42 -13.87 -13.26
CA PHE A 145 36.57 -14.08 -12.08
C PHE A 145 36.85 -13.16 -10.89
N ARG A 146 37.60 -12.06 -11.09
CA ARG A 146 37.84 -11.07 -10.04
C ARG A 146 36.65 -10.18 -9.75
N SER A 147 35.72 -10.03 -10.68
CA SER A 147 34.46 -9.33 -10.47
C SER A 147 33.30 -10.23 -10.91
N VAL A 148 32.37 -10.49 -10.01
CA VAL A 148 31.20 -11.34 -10.27
C VAL A 148 29.94 -10.55 -9.93
N ASN A 149 29.02 -10.46 -10.87
CA ASN A 149 27.66 -10.00 -10.65
C ASN A 149 26.77 -11.22 -10.42
N TRP A 150 26.34 -11.43 -9.18
CA TRP A 150 25.46 -12.53 -8.78
C TRP A 150 24.05 -12.00 -8.54
N PHE A 151 23.18 -12.12 -9.55
CA PHE A 151 21.77 -11.71 -9.47
C PHE A 151 21.57 -10.25 -9.01
N GLY A 152 22.42 -9.35 -9.51
CA GLY A 152 22.42 -7.92 -9.17
C GLY A 152 23.41 -7.52 -8.08
N ASN A 153 24.01 -8.48 -7.38
CA ASN A 153 24.99 -8.21 -6.33
C ASN A 153 26.41 -8.34 -6.87
N VAL A 154 27.18 -7.27 -6.85
CA VAL A 154 28.56 -7.26 -7.35
C VAL A 154 29.54 -7.62 -6.23
N PHE A 155 30.37 -8.64 -6.47
CA PHE A 155 31.43 -9.10 -5.59
C PHE A 155 32.79 -8.97 -6.26
N ASN A 156 33.82 -8.62 -5.48
CA ASN A 156 35.19 -8.48 -5.96
C ASN A 156 36.14 -9.41 -5.20
N PHE A 157 36.85 -10.27 -5.93
CA PHE A 157 37.67 -11.33 -5.36
C PHE A 157 39.16 -11.09 -5.55
N THR A 158 39.95 -11.56 -4.58
CA THR A 158 41.40 -11.71 -4.73
C THR A 158 41.75 -12.83 -5.71
N PRO A 159 43.00 -12.93 -6.22
CA PRO A 159 43.37 -13.95 -7.21
C PRO A 159 43.08 -15.39 -6.75
N THR A 160 43.39 -15.69 -5.49
CA THR A 160 43.16 -16.99 -4.87
C THR A 160 41.67 -17.30 -4.72
N GLN A 161 40.87 -16.31 -4.29
CA GLN A 161 39.42 -16.46 -4.20
C GLN A 161 38.78 -16.64 -5.57
N ALA A 162 39.22 -15.88 -6.57
CA ALA A 162 38.73 -15.96 -7.95
C ALA A 162 38.97 -17.34 -8.56
N ALA A 163 40.12 -17.97 -8.28
CA ALA A 163 40.40 -19.34 -8.70
C ALA A 163 39.41 -20.35 -8.08
N CYS A 164 39.08 -20.23 -6.79
CA CYS A 164 38.05 -21.07 -6.17
C CYS A 164 36.66 -20.82 -6.79
N ILE A 165 36.28 -19.55 -6.99
CA ILE A 165 34.99 -19.18 -7.57
C ILE A 165 34.84 -19.70 -9.00
N LYS A 166 35.90 -19.65 -9.81
CA LYS A 166 35.90 -20.20 -11.18
C LYS A 166 35.48 -21.67 -11.19
N ILE A 167 36.10 -22.50 -10.35
CA ILE A 167 35.77 -23.94 -10.28
C ILE A 167 34.34 -24.16 -9.78
N LEU A 168 33.91 -23.39 -8.78
CA LEU A 168 32.54 -23.48 -8.28
C LEU A 168 31.50 -23.03 -9.33
N TRP A 169 31.85 -22.05 -10.16
CA TRP A 169 31.02 -21.56 -11.26
C TRP A 169 30.87 -22.62 -12.36
N GLU A 170 31.97 -23.20 -12.80
CA GLU A 170 31.98 -24.29 -13.79
C GLU A 170 31.15 -25.48 -13.29
N ALA A 171 31.27 -25.85 -12.01
CA ALA A 171 30.47 -26.90 -11.38
C ALA A 171 28.96 -26.55 -11.34
N TRP A 172 28.63 -25.28 -11.10
CA TRP A 172 27.25 -24.80 -11.10
C TRP A 172 26.64 -24.81 -12.50
N GLU A 173 27.38 -24.38 -13.53
CA GLU A 173 26.97 -24.46 -14.94
C GLU A 173 26.76 -25.90 -15.39
N ASN A 174 27.66 -26.80 -14.97
CA ASN A 174 27.60 -28.24 -15.27
C ASN A 174 26.53 -29.02 -14.47
N LYS A 175 25.71 -28.34 -13.66
CA LYS A 175 24.66 -28.95 -12.81
C LYS A 175 25.18 -29.95 -11.78
N THR A 176 26.46 -29.88 -11.43
CA THR A 176 27.12 -30.68 -10.37
C THR A 176 27.72 -29.76 -9.31
N PRO A 177 26.89 -28.96 -8.60
CA PRO A 177 27.34 -27.73 -7.94
C PRO A 177 28.24 -27.95 -6.72
N ALA A 178 28.36 -29.16 -6.19
CA ALA A 178 29.14 -29.45 -4.99
C ALA A 178 30.57 -29.87 -5.36
N VAL A 179 31.55 -29.07 -4.95
CA VAL A 179 32.98 -29.32 -5.17
C VAL A 179 33.68 -29.51 -3.82
N GLY A 180 34.60 -30.48 -3.76
CA GLY A 180 35.39 -30.76 -2.55
C GLY A 180 36.40 -29.65 -2.25
N GLU A 181 36.62 -29.37 -0.97
CA GLU A 181 37.55 -28.36 -0.45
C GLU A 181 38.97 -28.56 -0.99
N ALA A 182 39.45 -29.80 -1.02
CA ALA A 182 40.79 -30.12 -1.52
C ALA A 182 40.99 -29.68 -2.98
N THR A 183 40.00 -29.93 -3.84
CA THR A 183 40.03 -29.54 -5.26
C THR A 183 40.04 -28.02 -5.42
N LEU A 184 39.30 -27.29 -4.59
CA LEU A 184 39.27 -25.82 -4.61
C LEU A 184 40.58 -25.19 -4.13
N LEU A 185 41.24 -25.81 -3.14
CA LEU A 185 42.51 -25.33 -2.62
C LEU A 185 43.66 -25.61 -3.58
N GLU A 186 43.65 -26.79 -4.21
CA GLU A 186 44.62 -27.19 -5.23
C GLU A 186 44.56 -26.25 -6.45
N SER A 187 43.35 -25.95 -6.96
CA SER A 187 43.18 -25.03 -8.09
C SER A 187 43.62 -23.60 -7.77
N ALA A 188 43.48 -23.19 -6.51
CA ALA A 188 43.91 -21.88 -6.03
C ALA A 188 45.42 -21.80 -5.72
N GLY A 189 46.16 -22.90 -5.86
CA GLY A 189 47.59 -22.99 -5.53
C GLY A 189 47.88 -22.84 -4.04
N VAL A 190 46.89 -23.10 -3.18
CA VAL A 190 47.00 -22.99 -1.74
C VAL A 190 47.30 -24.35 -1.14
N GLY A 191 48.34 -24.44 -0.31
CA GLY A 191 48.74 -25.71 0.30
C GLY A 191 47.61 -26.36 1.14
N ALA A 192 47.58 -27.70 1.15
CA ALA A 192 46.55 -28.54 1.76
C ALA A 192 46.28 -28.34 3.27
N ARG A 193 47.08 -27.51 3.96
CA ARG A 193 46.86 -27.14 5.37
C ARG A 193 45.90 -25.97 5.55
N SER A 194 45.62 -25.20 4.50
CA SER A 194 44.70 -24.06 4.58
C SER A 194 43.25 -24.55 4.48
N ARG A 195 42.32 -23.78 5.04
CA ARG A 195 40.88 -24.05 4.90
C ARG A 195 40.24 -23.02 3.99
N LEU A 196 39.22 -23.43 3.24
CA LEU A 196 38.46 -22.52 2.39
C LEU A 196 37.84 -21.37 3.21
N VAL A 197 37.40 -21.69 4.42
CA VAL A 197 36.88 -20.71 5.40
C VAL A 197 37.89 -19.59 5.66
N ASP A 198 39.19 -19.90 5.71
CA ASP A 198 40.22 -18.91 6.00
C ASP A 198 40.48 -17.98 4.81
N ILE A 199 40.33 -18.50 3.58
CA ILE A 199 40.43 -17.72 2.34
C ILE A 199 39.30 -16.70 2.22
N PHE A 200 38.10 -17.04 2.70
CA PHE A 200 36.89 -16.23 2.56
C PHE A 200 36.44 -15.54 3.86
N ARG A 201 37.17 -15.68 4.97
CA ARG A 201 36.75 -15.26 6.32
C ARG A 201 36.22 -13.83 6.42
N ASN A 202 36.81 -12.90 5.66
CA ASN A 202 36.45 -11.47 5.67
C ASN A 202 35.77 -11.01 4.37
N HIS A 203 35.17 -11.93 3.63
CA HIS A 203 34.59 -11.63 2.32
C HIS A 203 33.06 -11.77 2.33
N ALA A 204 32.34 -10.78 1.81
CA ALA A 204 30.87 -10.73 1.79
C ALA A 204 30.20 -11.89 1.04
N ALA A 205 30.92 -12.55 0.14
CA ALA A 205 30.46 -13.74 -0.57
C ALA A 205 30.30 -14.99 0.33
N TRP A 206 31.03 -15.03 1.46
CA TRP A 206 31.03 -16.19 2.36
C TRP A 206 29.70 -16.34 3.07
N ASN A 207 29.13 -17.55 3.09
CA ASN A 207 27.78 -17.84 3.59
C ASN A 207 26.64 -17.08 2.88
N THR A 208 26.92 -16.31 1.82
CA THR A 208 25.90 -15.64 1.00
C THR A 208 25.78 -16.33 -0.35
N ILE A 209 26.86 -16.36 -1.13
CA ILE A 209 26.88 -17.06 -2.42
C ILE A 209 27.66 -18.37 -2.33
N VAL A 210 28.72 -18.42 -1.51
CA VAL A 210 29.50 -19.65 -1.26
C VAL A 210 28.97 -20.29 0.01
N VAL A 211 28.36 -21.47 -0.11
CA VAL A 211 27.76 -22.19 1.00
C VAL A 211 28.29 -23.62 1.08
N SER A 212 28.22 -24.23 2.25
CA SER A 212 28.50 -25.66 2.41
C SER A 212 27.50 -26.50 1.60
N GLY A 213 28.01 -27.50 0.90
CA GLY A 213 27.22 -28.48 0.17
C GLY A 213 26.56 -29.52 1.10
N GLY A 214 26.03 -30.59 0.49
CA GLY A 214 25.35 -31.66 1.24
C GLY A 214 26.28 -32.56 2.05
N THR A 215 27.58 -32.55 1.75
CA THR A 215 28.60 -33.35 2.44
C THR A 215 29.64 -32.46 3.11
N LYS A 216 30.22 -32.95 4.21
CA LYS A 216 31.26 -32.23 4.95
C LYS A 216 32.46 -31.98 4.05
N GLY A 217 32.91 -30.72 3.97
CA GLY A 217 34.04 -30.31 3.13
C GLY A 217 33.71 -30.18 1.65
N ALA A 218 32.42 -30.21 1.27
CA ALA A 218 31.99 -29.79 -0.06
C ALA A 218 31.38 -28.38 0.01
N TYR A 219 31.54 -27.60 -1.04
CA TYR A 219 31.00 -26.25 -1.17
C TYR A 219 30.33 -26.06 -2.52
N ARG A 220 29.38 -25.13 -2.61
CA ARG A 220 28.62 -24.83 -3.82
C ARG A 220 28.25 -23.35 -3.91
N LEU A 221 27.95 -22.88 -5.12
CA LEU A 221 27.27 -21.61 -5.32
C LEU A 221 25.77 -21.74 -5.08
N GLN A 222 25.21 -20.83 -4.30
CA GLN A 222 23.78 -20.75 -4.02
C GLN A 222 23.18 -19.52 -4.72
N PRO A 223 22.18 -19.70 -5.61
CA PRO A 223 21.40 -18.57 -6.11
C PRO A 223 20.60 -17.95 -4.94
N PRO A 224 20.35 -16.63 -4.95
CA PRO A 224 19.52 -16.00 -3.93
C PRO A 224 18.15 -16.67 -3.91
N THR A 225 17.73 -17.08 -2.72
CA THR A 225 16.42 -17.70 -2.53
C THR A 225 15.41 -16.56 -2.53
N SER A 226 14.69 -16.38 -3.65
CA SER A 226 13.58 -15.42 -3.76
C SER A 226 12.47 -15.72 -2.76
#